data_AF-L2GJL8-F1
#
_entry.id   AF-L2GJL8-F1
#
_cell.length_a   1.000
_cell.length_b   1.000
_cell.length_c   1.000
_cell.angle_alpha   90.00
_cell.angle_beta   90.00
_cell.angle_gamma   90.00
#
_symmetry.space_group_name_H-M   'P 1'
#
loop_
_entity.id
_entity.type
_entity.pdbx_description
1 polymer ?
#
loop_
_entity_poly.entity_id
_entity_poly.type
_entity_poly.pdbx_seq_one_letter_code
_entity_poly.pdbx_strand_id
1 'polypeptide(L)'
;MMEREKELLRYYSGLYPQVNVGMNANVSLDTDFYSSSNGVESSLNPRQVFWIKKRRLRRETLDSLMKATNSNYIHESRHRHAMKRLRAPSGRFLTKEETLVIKKSKPQPPNK
;
A
#
# COMPACT_ATOMS: atom_id res chain seq x y z
N MET A 1 9.96 11.75 35.02
CA MET A 1 8.97 11.85 33.93
C MET A 1 8.83 13.30 33.57
N MET A 2 9.57 13.75 32.55
CA MET A 2 9.64 15.17 32.17
C MET A 2 8.27 15.60 31.62
N GLU A 3 7.74 16.76 31.99
CA GLU A 3 6.45 17.29 31.50
C GLU A 3 6.26 17.13 29.97
N ARG A 4 7.35 17.26 29.21
CA ARG A 4 7.37 17.06 27.74
C ARG A 4 6.96 15.65 27.30
N GLU A 5 7.29 14.63 28.07
CA GLU A 5 6.92 13.24 27.76
C GLU A 5 5.41 13.05 27.93
N LYS A 6 4.81 13.67 28.96
CA LYS A 6 3.37 13.65 29.20
C LYS A 6 2.60 14.41 28.11
N GLU A 7 3.13 15.56 27.69
CA GLU A 7 2.55 16.37 26.61
C GLU A 7 2.60 15.64 25.26
N LEU A 8 3.72 14.97 24.97
CA LEU A 8 3.83 14.09 23.79
C LEU A 8 2.81 12.96 23.87
N LEU A 9 2.73 12.22 24.98
CA LEU A 9 1.74 11.15 25.14
C LEU A 9 0.29 11.63 24.95
N ARG A 10 -0.04 12.83 25.45
CA ARG A 10 -1.36 13.46 25.29
C ARG A 10 -1.65 13.88 23.84
N TYR A 11 -0.65 14.41 23.15
CA TYR A 11 -0.73 14.72 21.72
C TYR A 11 -0.91 13.45 20.88
N TYR A 12 -0.23 12.36 21.23
CA TYR A 12 -0.34 11.07 20.53
C TYR A 12 -1.64 10.32 20.82
N SER A 13 -2.22 10.46 22.01
CA SER A 13 -3.55 9.89 22.32
C SER A 13 -4.69 10.58 21.57
N GLY A 14 -4.51 11.85 21.16
CA GLY A 14 -5.54 12.61 20.43
C GLY A 14 -5.47 12.51 18.90
N LEU A 15 -4.35 12.03 18.34
CA LEU A 15 -4.09 11.97 16.88
C LEU A 15 -4.39 10.60 16.26
N TYR A 16 -4.71 9.60 17.07
CA TYR A 16 -5.27 8.35 16.60
C TYR A 16 -6.75 8.34 16.99
N PRO A 17 -7.67 8.14 16.02
CA PRO A 17 -9.02 7.77 16.40
C PRO A 17 -8.88 6.51 17.24
N GLN A 18 -9.41 6.55 18.46
CA GLN A 18 -9.73 5.36 19.22
C GLN A 18 -10.57 4.51 18.27
N VAL A 19 -9.98 3.48 17.67
CA VAL A 19 -10.77 2.46 17.01
C VAL A 19 -11.59 1.87 18.14
N ASN A 20 -12.91 2.10 18.11
CA ASN A 20 -13.87 1.38 18.93
C ASN A 20 -13.85 -0.10 18.47
N VAL A 21 -12.75 -0.78 18.75
CA VAL A 21 -12.77 -2.21 18.98
C VAL A 21 -13.49 -2.32 20.31
N GLY A 22 -14.65 -2.99 20.35
CA GLY A 22 -15.34 -3.25 21.61
C GLY A 22 -14.40 -3.94 22.58
N MET A 23 -13.75 -3.16 23.45
CA MET A 23 -12.75 -3.62 24.41
C MET A 23 -13.46 -4.04 25.69
N ASN A 24 -14.19 -5.15 25.62
CA ASN A 24 -14.24 -6.06 26.76
C ASN A 24 -13.02 -6.98 26.66
N ALA A 25 -11.84 -6.39 26.80
CA ALA A 25 -10.59 -7.11 26.99
C ALA A 25 -9.69 -6.14 27.74
N ASN A 26 -9.29 -6.54 28.94
CA ASN A 26 -8.13 -5.99 29.63
C ASN A 26 -6.94 -6.09 28.65
N VAL A 27 -6.72 -5.06 27.83
CA VAL A 27 -5.42 -4.86 27.19
C VAL A 27 -4.59 -4.16 28.24
N SER A 28 -4.00 -4.99 29.11
CA SER A 28 -2.82 -4.60 29.87
C SER A 28 -1.90 -3.89 28.89
N LEU A 29 -1.59 -2.62 29.16
CA LEU A 29 -0.43 -1.98 28.55
C LEU A 29 0.76 -2.73 29.13
N ASP A 30 1.06 -3.89 28.56
CA ASP A 30 2.21 -4.70 28.90
C ASP A 30 3.43 -3.83 28.61
N THR A 31 3.90 -3.23 29.70
CA THR A 31 5.11 -2.41 29.75
C THR A 31 6.35 -3.29 29.57
N ASP A 32 6.14 -4.61 29.41
CA ASP A 32 7.13 -5.66 29.35
C ASP A 32 7.74 -5.88 27.94
N PHE A 33 7.20 -5.25 26.89
CA PHE A 33 7.91 -5.22 25.59
C PHE A 33 9.19 -4.34 25.63
N TYR A 34 9.39 -3.53 26.68
CA TYR A 34 10.55 -2.65 26.80
C TYR A 34 11.88 -3.39 27.05
N SER A 35 11.86 -4.71 27.32
CA SER A 35 13.08 -5.46 27.69
C SER A 35 13.32 -6.77 26.94
N SER A 36 12.54 -7.11 25.91
CA SER A 36 12.78 -8.35 25.13
C SER A 36 12.61 -8.13 23.63
N SER A 37 13.64 -7.57 22.99
CA SER A 37 14.09 -7.99 21.66
C SER A 37 15.36 -7.25 21.22
N ASN A 38 16.49 -7.96 21.32
CA ASN A 38 17.53 -8.04 20.30
C ASN A 38 18.05 -6.71 19.71
N GLY A 39 19.11 -6.13 20.31
CA GLY A 39 20.29 -5.45 19.71
C GLY A 39 20.19 -4.44 18.55
N VAL A 40 19.04 -4.30 17.91
CA VAL A 40 18.80 -3.50 16.71
C VAL A 40 18.34 -2.11 17.10
N GLU A 41 17.59 -1.94 18.19
CA GLU A 41 17.19 -0.59 18.65
C GLU A 41 18.37 0.23 19.16
N SER A 42 19.38 -0.41 19.77
CA SER A 42 20.62 0.24 20.19
C SER A 42 21.50 0.70 19.01
N SER A 43 21.29 0.17 17.80
CA SER A 43 22.03 0.56 16.60
C SER A 43 21.30 1.60 15.75
N LEU A 44 20.12 2.07 16.18
CA LEU A 44 19.32 3.05 15.45
C LEU A 44 19.60 4.47 15.95
N ASN A 45 19.40 5.45 15.07
CA ASN A 45 19.45 6.85 15.45
C ASN A 45 18.39 7.13 16.54
N PRO A 46 18.78 7.59 17.74
CA PRO A 46 17.85 7.81 18.85
C PRO A 46 16.69 8.75 18.51
N ARG A 47 16.90 9.73 17.62
CA ARG A 47 15.85 10.67 17.17
C ARG A 47 14.78 10.01 16.30
N GLN A 48 15.04 8.83 15.76
CA GLN A 48 14.16 8.15 14.82
C GLN A 48 13.37 7.00 15.45
N VAL A 49 13.82 6.46 16.59
CA VAL A 49 13.23 5.26 17.24
C VAL A 49 11.73 5.43 17.43
N PHE A 50 11.29 6.54 18.00
CA PHE A 50 9.88 6.84 18.22
C PHE A 50 9.06 6.85 16.90
N TRP A 51 9.57 7.53 15.88
CA TRP A 51 8.88 7.66 14.58
C TRP A 51 8.88 6.36 13.78
N ILE A 52 9.90 5.51 13.94
CA ILE A 52 9.94 4.18 13.34
C ILE A 52 8.85 3.31 13.97
N LYS A 53 8.72 3.32 15.31
CA LYS A 53 7.67 2.60 16.05
C LYS A 53 6.27 3.05 15.60
N LYS A 54 6.02 4.36 15.55
CA LYS A 54 4.73 4.92 15.05
C LYS A 54 4.39 4.41 13.65
N ARG A 55 5.37 4.39 12.75
CA ARG A 55 5.18 3.92 11.37
C ARG A 55 4.99 2.41 11.28
N ARG A 56 5.63 1.61 12.14
CA ARG A 56 5.41 0.15 12.22
C ARG A 56 3.96 -0.17 12.56
N LEU A 57 3.45 0.39 13.66
CA LEU A 57 2.05 0.23 14.06
C LEU A 57 1.08 0.64 12.95
N ARG A 58 1.35 1.78 12.28
CA ARG A 58 0.51 2.22 11.16
C ARG A 58 0.54 1.23 9.98
N ARG A 59 1.69 0.70 9.61
CA ARG A 59 1.79 -0.32 8.55
C ARG A 59 1.06 -1.59 8.93
N GLU A 60 1.26 -2.11 10.14
CA GLU A 60 0.56 -3.30 10.64
C GLU A 60 -0.97 -3.14 10.55
N THR A 61 -1.49 -1.97 10.95
CA THR A 61 -2.93 -1.69 10.82
C THR A 61 -3.38 -1.68 9.36
N LEU A 62 -2.59 -1.11 8.44
CA LEU A 62 -2.93 -1.04 7.03
C LEU A 62 -2.82 -2.41 6.35
N ASP A 63 -1.80 -3.20 6.67
CA ASP A 63 -1.57 -4.54 6.13
C ASP A 63 -2.70 -5.50 6.56
N SER A 64 -3.24 -5.34 7.77
CA SER A 64 -4.41 -6.11 8.22
C SER A 64 -5.69 -5.76 7.46
N LEU A 65 -5.88 -4.49 7.09
CA LEU A 65 -7.07 -3.99 6.41
C LEU A 65 -6.99 -4.22 4.90
N MET A 66 -5.80 -4.06 4.34
CA MET A 66 -5.55 -4.07 2.90
C MET A 66 -4.84 -5.37 2.52
N LYS A 67 -5.59 -6.49 2.54
CA LYS A 67 -5.06 -7.76 2.02
C LYS A 67 -4.66 -7.57 0.56
N ALA A 68 -3.39 -7.84 0.25
CA ALA A 68 -2.90 -7.81 -1.12
C ALA A 68 -3.65 -8.86 -1.95
N THR A 69 -4.42 -8.41 -2.93
CA THR A 69 -4.97 -9.29 -3.96
C THR A 69 -3.85 -9.58 -4.97
N ASN A 70 -3.29 -10.79 -4.91
CA ASN A 70 -2.23 -11.24 -5.83
C ASN A 70 -2.81 -11.57 -7.22
N SER A 71 -3.23 -10.54 -7.97
CA SER A 71 -3.65 -10.67 -9.35
C SER A 71 -2.48 -10.38 -10.31
N ASN A 72 -2.47 -11.07 -11.47
CA ASN A 72 -1.48 -10.83 -12.53
C ASN A 72 -1.57 -9.42 -13.15
N TYR A 73 -2.63 -8.68 -12.86
CA TYR A 73 -2.87 -7.31 -13.31
C TYR A 73 -3.66 -6.52 -12.26
N ILE A 74 -3.44 -5.21 -12.20
CA ILE A 74 -4.05 -4.34 -11.18
C ILE A 74 -5.49 -3.94 -11.55
N HIS A 75 -5.77 -3.74 -12.85
CA HIS A 75 -7.05 -3.22 -13.29
C HIS A 75 -7.60 -3.99 -14.50
N GLU A 76 -8.85 -4.42 -14.39
CA GLU A 76 -9.56 -5.17 -15.43
C GLU A 76 -9.67 -4.39 -16.75
N SER A 77 -9.91 -3.08 -16.67
CA SER A 77 -9.96 -2.21 -17.86
C SER A 77 -8.62 -2.15 -18.59
N ARG A 78 -7.50 -2.09 -17.86
CA ARG A 78 -6.14 -2.06 -18.44
C ARG A 78 -5.79 -3.39 -19.08
N HIS A 79 -6.14 -4.50 -18.43
CA HIS A 79 -5.96 -5.82 -19.00
C HIS A 79 -6.73 -5.98 -20.32
N ARG A 80 -8.02 -5.67 -20.34
CA ARG A 80 -8.85 -5.67 -21.56
C ARG A 80 -8.30 -4.74 -22.64
N HIS A 81 -7.82 -3.56 -22.27
CA HIS A 81 -7.18 -2.64 -23.22
C HIS A 81 -5.95 -3.30 -23.87
N ALA A 82 -5.04 -3.85 -23.08
CA ALA A 82 -3.84 -4.51 -23.59
C ALA A 82 -4.15 -5.71 -24.50
N MET A 83 -5.22 -6.46 -24.21
CA MET A 83 -5.65 -7.59 -25.05
C MET A 83 -6.25 -7.15 -26.39
N LYS A 84 -6.99 -6.03 -26.45
CA LYS A 84 -7.60 -5.50 -27.68
C LYS A 84 -6.63 -4.78 -28.62
N ARG A 85 -5.40 -4.48 -28.18
CA ARG A 85 -4.41 -3.76 -29.00
C ARG A 85 -3.93 -4.63 -30.16
N LEU A 86 -3.75 -3.99 -31.32
CA LEU A 86 -3.14 -4.62 -32.49
C LEU A 86 -1.67 -4.98 -32.21
N ARG A 87 -1.26 -6.16 -32.67
CA ARG A 87 0.07 -6.73 -32.43
C ARG A 87 0.75 -7.09 -33.74
N ALA A 88 2.07 -6.94 -33.73
CA ALA A 88 2.95 -7.40 -34.79
C ALA A 88 3.10 -8.93 -34.68
N PRO A 89 3.55 -9.64 -35.73
CA PRO A 89 3.83 -11.07 -35.62
C PRO A 89 4.84 -11.40 -34.51
N SER A 90 5.72 -10.46 -34.15
CA SER A 90 6.66 -10.57 -33.02
C SER A 90 6.00 -10.51 -31.63
N GLY A 91 4.74 -10.08 -31.50
CA GLY A 91 4.02 -9.93 -30.23
C GLY A 91 4.10 -8.53 -29.59
N ARG A 92 5.00 -7.67 -30.09
CA ARG A 92 5.05 -6.24 -29.78
C ARG A 92 3.76 -5.54 -30.24
N PHE A 93 3.41 -4.47 -29.55
CA PHE A 93 2.34 -3.59 -30.02
C PHE A 93 2.78 -2.82 -31.25
N LEU A 94 1.85 -2.62 -32.19
CA LEU A 94 2.11 -1.77 -33.34
C LEU A 94 2.32 -0.32 -32.93
N THR A 95 3.19 0.34 -33.66
CA THR A 95 3.35 1.79 -33.64
C THR A 95 2.13 2.45 -34.30
N LYS A 96 1.95 3.76 -34.03
CA LYS A 96 0.80 4.51 -34.54
C LYS A 96 0.72 4.45 -36.07
N GLU A 97 1.85 4.63 -36.76
CA GLU A 97 1.94 4.60 -38.21
C GLU A 97 1.52 3.23 -38.77
N GLU A 98 2.07 2.14 -38.23
CA GLU A 98 1.70 0.77 -38.63
C GLU A 98 0.20 0.48 -38.37
N THR A 99 -0.36 0.96 -37.25
CA THR A 99 -1.79 0.75 -36.99
C THR A 99 -2.69 1.44 -38.00
N LEU A 100 -2.29 2.59 -38.52
CA LEU A 100 -3.05 3.31 -39.54
C LEU A 100 -3.02 2.57 -40.88
N VAL A 101 -1.86 2.03 -41.25
CA VAL A 101 -1.71 1.20 -42.46
C VAL A 101 -2.64 -0.02 -42.39
N ILE A 102 -2.62 -0.76 -41.26
CA ILE A 102 -3.49 -1.93 -41.09
C ILE A 102 -4.97 -1.56 -41.03
N LYS A 103 -5.33 -0.43 -40.43
CA LYS A 103 -6.73 0.03 -40.42
C LYS A 103 -7.22 0.43 -41.81
N LYS A 104 -6.35 1.01 -42.64
CA LYS A 104 -6.67 1.37 -44.03
C LYS A 104 -6.82 0.14 -44.93
N SER A 105 -6.04 -0.91 -44.67
CA SER A 105 -6.10 -2.15 -45.45
C SER A 105 -7.28 -3.05 -45.10
N LYS A 106 -7.90 -2.88 -43.92
CA LYS A 106 -9.09 -3.66 -43.56
C LYS A 106 -10.33 -3.05 -44.22
N PRO A 107 -11.10 -3.82 -45.01
CA PRO A 107 -12.37 -3.34 -45.55
C PRO A 107 -13.30 -3.02 -44.38
N GLN A 108 -13.86 -1.81 -44.39
CA GLN A 108 -14.85 -1.41 -43.39
C GLN A 108 -16.09 -2.30 -43.55
N PRO A 109 -16.69 -2.79 -42.45
CA PRO A 109 -17.97 -3.48 -42.55
C PRO A 109 -19.01 -2.53 -43.15
N PRO A 110 -19.94 -3.03 -43.97
CA PRO A 110 -20.96 -2.19 -44.58
C PRO A 110 -21.74 -1.46 -43.48
N ASN A 111 -21.93 -0.15 -43.66
CA ASN A 111 -22.83 0.64 -42.80
C ASN A 111 -24.20 -0.05 -42.82
N LYS A 112 -24.67 -0.45 -41.63
CA LYS A 112 -26.04 -0.91 -41.43
C LYS A 112 -27.00 0.27 -41.36
#